data_AF-A0A497KMK7-F1
#
_entry.id   AF-A0A497KMK7-F1
#
_cell.length_a   1.000
_cell.length_b   1.000
_cell.length_c   1.000
_cell.angle_alpha   90.00
_cell.angle_beta   90.00
_cell.angle_gamma   90.00
#
_symmetry.space_group_name_H-M   'P 1'
#
loop_
_entity.id
_entity.type
_entity.pdbx_description
1 polymer ?
#
loop_
_entity_poly.entity_id
_entity_poly.type
_entity_poly.pdbx_seq_one_letter_code
_entity_poly.pdbx_strand_id
1 'polypeptide(L)'
;MVIVVGKKGIKLPFVGKDKFADLMKAGLGYDRVTRTFYIQSLDYADRLKATLSEIFKDDIVFAQICLICGKVFPCNECEFFNDCKSNDYPSYCICKSCIEKPKLFNLYADKSKKFIGYR
;
A
#
# COMPACT_ATOMS: atom_id res chain seq x y z
N MET A 1 15.45 1.77 5.76
CA MET A 1 14.28 2.46 6.32
C MET A 1 13.11 2.28 5.36
N VAL A 2 12.17 1.39 5.65
CA VAL A 2 11.12 1.07 4.67
C VAL A 2 10.19 2.25 4.42
N ILE A 3 9.99 2.60 3.15
CA ILE A 3 9.03 3.64 2.75
C ILE A 3 7.71 2.99 2.41
N VAL A 4 6.67 3.43 3.11
CA VAL A 4 5.33 2.88 3.00
C VAL A 4 4.49 3.77 2.09
N VAL A 5 4.12 3.25 0.92
CA VAL A 5 3.26 3.97 -0.03
C VAL A 5 1.80 3.55 0.22
N GLY A 6 1.00 4.48 0.75
CA GLY A 6 -0.41 4.25 1.06
C GLY A 6 -1.33 5.32 0.48
N LYS A 7 -2.62 5.28 0.84
CA LYS A 7 -3.66 6.19 0.31
C LYS A 7 -3.38 7.69 0.50
N LYS A 8 -2.58 8.07 1.51
CA LYS A 8 -2.21 9.47 1.75
C LYS A 8 -1.10 9.97 0.83
N GLY A 9 -0.54 9.09 0.02
CA GLY A 9 0.57 9.41 -0.87
C GLY A 9 1.91 9.60 -0.15
N ILE A 10 2.94 9.90 -0.93
CA ILE A 10 4.32 10.14 -0.51
C ILE A 10 4.82 11.47 -1.09
N LYS A 11 5.81 12.08 -0.43
CA LYS A 11 6.54 13.21 -1.00
C LYS A 11 7.83 12.69 -1.62
N LEU A 12 8.06 13.05 -2.87
CA LEU A 12 9.31 12.73 -3.56
C LEU A 12 10.31 13.89 -3.38
N PRO A 13 11.63 13.59 -3.29
CA PRO A 13 12.65 14.61 -3.52
C PRO A 13 12.55 15.14 -4.95
N PHE A 14 13.30 16.21 -5.26
CA PHE A 14 13.38 16.68 -6.63
C PHE A 14 13.96 15.59 -7.52
N VAL A 15 13.16 15.14 -8.48
CA VAL A 15 13.54 14.18 -9.52
C VAL A 15 13.36 14.90 -10.84
N GLY A 16 14.41 14.92 -11.68
CA GLY A 16 14.39 15.63 -12.96
C GLY A 16 13.19 15.24 -13.84
N LYS A 17 12.92 16.05 -14.87
CA LYS A 17 11.73 15.91 -15.72
C LYS A 17 11.53 14.51 -16.28
N ASP A 18 12.60 13.83 -16.67
CA ASP A 18 12.54 12.49 -17.27
C ASP A 18 12.07 11.45 -16.25
N LYS A 19 12.72 11.41 -15.06
CA LYS A 19 12.31 10.51 -13.96
C LYS A 19 10.88 10.81 -13.49
N PHE A 20 10.50 12.08 -13.44
CA PHE A 20 9.12 12.45 -13.13
C PHE A 20 8.14 11.86 -14.16
N ALA A 21 8.42 12.03 -15.46
CA ALA A 21 7.57 11.50 -16.51
C ALA A 21 7.47 9.97 -16.48
N ASP A 22 8.57 9.27 -16.21
CA ASP A 22 8.60 7.82 -16.08
C ASP A 22 7.76 7.31 -14.90
N LEU A 23 7.84 7.98 -13.75
CA LEU A 23 7.02 7.69 -12.59
C LEU A 23 5.52 7.84 -12.87
N MET A 24 5.13 8.90 -13.57
CA MET A 24 3.73 9.12 -13.95
C MET A 24 3.25 8.02 -14.92
N LYS A 25 4.07 7.63 -15.90
CA LYS A 25 3.78 6.51 -16.82
C LYS A 25 3.73 5.16 -16.10
N ALA A 26 4.51 4.99 -15.04
CA ALA A 26 4.52 3.78 -14.21
C ALA A 26 3.33 3.69 -13.24
N GLY A 27 2.42 4.68 -13.24
CA GLY A 27 1.17 4.63 -12.48
C GLY A 27 1.12 5.52 -11.24
N LEU A 28 2.06 6.46 -11.05
CA LEU A 28 1.86 7.53 -10.06
C LEU A 28 0.91 8.60 -10.59
N GLY A 29 0.01 9.05 -9.71
CA GLY A 29 -0.70 10.31 -9.80
C GLY A 29 -0.03 11.36 -8.92
N TYR A 30 -0.29 12.64 -9.19
CA TYR A 30 0.16 13.75 -8.37
C TYR A 30 -1.03 14.60 -7.92
N ASP A 31 -1.21 14.72 -6.61
CA ASP A 31 -2.19 15.62 -6.02
C ASP A 31 -1.55 17.00 -5.82
N ARG A 32 -2.10 18.01 -6.52
CA ARG A 32 -1.62 19.39 -6.47
C ARG A 32 -1.98 20.11 -5.17
N VAL A 33 -3.06 19.70 -4.50
CA VAL A 33 -3.56 20.30 -3.27
C VAL A 33 -2.66 19.90 -2.11
N THR A 34 -2.42 18.61 -1.94
CA THR A 34 -1.57 18.08 -0.86
C THR A 34 -0.08 18.07 -1.23
N ARG A 35 0.25 18.24 -2.52
CA ARG A 35 1.60 18.14 -3.09
C ARG A 35 2.23 16.76 -2.79
N THR A 36 1.44 15.71 -2.95
CA THR A 36 1.86 14.32 -2.72
C THR A 36 1.60 13.46 -3.95
N PHE A 37 2.46 12.47 -4.14
CA PHE A 37 2.31 11.44 -5.16
C PHE A 37 1.53 10.27 -4.60
N TYR A 38 0.61 9.71 -5.36
CA TYR A 38 -0.21 8.56 -4.95
C TYR A 38 -0.21 7.52 -6.06
N ILE A 39 -0.44 6.26 -5.70
CA ILE A 39 -0.56 5.18 -6.69
C ILE A 39 -1.92 5.31 -7.37
N GLN A 40 -1.91 5.62 -8.66
CA GLN A 40 -3.08 5.70 -9.52
C GLN A 40 -3.36 4.38 -10.23
N SER A 41 -2.31 3.66 -10.66
CA SER A 41 -2.39 2.33 -11.26
C SER A 41 -1.30 1.41 -10.69
N LEU A 42 -1.59 0.11 -10.69
CA LEU A 42 -0.68 -0.96 -10.26
C LEU A 42 -0.23 -1.85 -11.43
N ASP A 43 -0.58 -1.50 -12.67
CA ASP A 43 -0.24 -2.30 -13.86
C ASP A 43 1.28 -2.52 -14.01
N TYR A 44 2.06 -1.55 -13.55
CA TYR A 44 3.53 -1.57 -13.55
C TYR A 44 4.12 -1.47 -12.14
N ALA A 45 3.47 -2.11 -11.16
CA ALA A 45 3.84 -2.04 -9.74
C ALA A 45 5.34 -2.31 -9.46
N ASP A 46 5.93 -3.33 -10.08
CA ASP A 46 7.35 -3.67 -9.87
C ASP A 46 8.28 -2.58 -10.40
N ARG A 47 7.99 -2.05 -11.59
CA ARG A 47 8.74 -0.93 -12.18
C ARG A 47 8.61 0.33 -11.32
N LEU A 48 7.41 0.59 -10.80
CA LEU A 48 7.17 1.71 -9.91
C LEU A 48 8.00 1.59 -8.63
N LYS A 49 7.99 0.42 -7.97
CA LYS A 49 8.82 0.16 -6.79
C LYS A 49 10.29 0.34 -7.10
N ALA A 50 10.82 -0.27 -8.16
CA ALA A 50 12.23 -0.15 -8.52
C ALA A 50 12.64 1.31 -8.70
N THR A 51 11.83 2.10 -9.43
CA THR A 51 12.10 3.53 -9.65
C THR A 51 12.08 4.32 -8.35
N LEU A 52 11.10 4.05 -7.47
CA LEU A 52 11.01 4.69 -6.17
C LEU A 52 12.16 4.28 -5.24
N SER A 53 12.56 3.00 -5.23
CA SER A 53 13.69 2.50 -4.46
C SER A 53 14.99 3.20 -4.85
N GLU A 54 15.22 3.42 -6.15
CA GLU A 54 16.38 4.20 -6.62
C GLU A 54 16.35 5.65 -6.16
N ILE A 55 15.18 6.29 -6.17
CA ILE A 55 15.00 7.70 -5.80
C ILE A 55 15.27 7.89 -4.30
N PHE A 56 14.74 6.99 -3.47
CA PHE A 56 14.86 7.08 -2.03
C PHE A 56 16.10 6.39 -1.47
N LYS A 57 16.78 5.55 -2.27
CA LYS A 57 17.88 4.69 -1.85
C LYS A 57 17.49 3.76 -0.71
N ASP A 58 16.26 3.24 -0.76
CA ASP A 58 15.68 2.39 0.27
C ASP A 58 14.61 1.45 -0.30
N ASP A 59 14.19 0.46 0.49
CA ASP A 59 13.15 -0.47 0.06
C ASP A 59 11.77 0.17 0.13
N ILE A 60 10.99 -0.05 -0.93
CA ILE A 60 9.63 0.44 -1.05
C ILE A 60 8.68 -0.72 -0.78
N VAL A 61 7.79 -0.54 0.20
CA VAL A 61 6.75 -1.51 0.53
C VAL A 61 5.39 -0.84 0.42
N PHE A 62 4.43 -1.54 -0.15
CA PHE A 62 3.07 -1.06 -0.23
C PHE A 62 2.32 -1.22 1.09
N ALA A 63 1.57 -0.17 1.43
CA ALA A 63 0.75 -0.15 2.62
C ALA A 63 -0.48 -1.03 2.45
N GLN A 64 -0.74 -1.85 3.45
CA GLN A 64 -1.97 -2.63 3.59
C GLN A 64 -2.95 -1.88 4.48
N ILE A 65 -4.25 -2.08 4.24
CA ILE A 65 -5.31 -1.54 5.09
C ILE A 65 -5.95 -2.70 5.85
N CYS A 66 -6.00 -2.60 7.17
CA CYS A 66 -6.67 -3.61 7.96
C CYS A 66 -8.18 -3.58 7.71
N LEU A 67 -8.77 -4.69 7.27
CA LEU A 67 -10.21 -4.84 7.06
C LEU A 67 -11.01 -4.61 8.37
N ILE A 68 -10.43 -4.98 9.51
CA ILE A 68 -11.12 -4.96 10.81
C ILE A 68 -11.11 -3.57 11.44
N CYS A 69 -9.93 -2.95 11.54
CA CYS A 69 -9.74 -1.69 12.27
C CYS A 69 -9.38 -0.48 11.39
N GLY A 70 -9.16 -0.69 10.09
CA GLY A 70 -8.75 0.38 9.16
C GLY A 70 -7.31 0.86 9.32
N LYS A 71 -6.53 0.30 10.25
CA LYS A 71 -5.11 0.65 10.44
C LYS A 71 -4.34 0.39 9.14
N VAL A 72 -3.50 1.35 8.76
CA VAL A 72 -2.53 1.19 7.68
C VAL A 72 -1.24 0.59 8.25
N PHE A 73 -0.71 -0.45 7.62
CA PHE A 73 0.52 -1.13 8.06
C PHE A 73 1.29 -1.67 6.86
N PRO A 74 2.63 -1.79 6.93
CA PRO A 74 3.41 -2.30 5.81
C PRO A 74 3.32 -3.84 5.72
N CYS A 75 3.46 -4.37 4.50
CA CYS A 75 3.33 -5.81 4.28
C CYS A 75 4.44 -6.63 4.98
N ASN A 76 5.64 -6.08 5.10
CA ASN A 76 6.79 -6.74 5.74
C ASN A 76 6.67 -6.92 7.26
N GLU A 77 5.67 -6.30 7.91
CA GLU A 77 5.32 -6.56 9.32
C GLU A 77 4.37 -7.78 9.49
N CYS A 78 3.90 -8.37 8.37
CA CYS A 78 3.00 -9.52 8.39
C CYS A 78 3.77 -10.83 8.63
N GLU A 79 3.24 -11.68 9.53
CA GLU A 79 3.82 -13.00 9.80
C GLU A 79 3.80 -13.94 8.58
N PHE A 80 2.89 -13.70 7.63
CA PHE A 80 2.74 -14.48 6.40
C PHE A 80 3.49 -13.89 5.21
N PHE A 81 4.38 -12.91 5.41
CA PHE A 81 5.00 -12.14 4.31
C PHE A 81 5.68 -13.02 3.24
N ASN A 82 6.39 -14.07 3.66
CA ASN A 82 7.14 -14.94 2.76
C ASN A 82 6.27 -15.95 2.00
N ASP A 83 5.10 -16.30 2.54
CA ASP A 83 4.20 -17.32 1.98
C ASP A 83 2.97 -16.71 1.27
N CYS A 84 2.75 -15.41 1.43
CA CYS A 84 1.61 -14.71 0.86
C CYS A 84 1.80 -14.45 -0.64
N LYS A 85 0.93 -15.01 -1.47
CA LYS A 85 0.94 -14.81 -2.93
C LYS A 85 0.64 -13.38 -3.38
N SER A 86 0.00 -12.60 -2.53
CA SER A 86 -0.30 -11.18 -2.74
C SER A 86 0.57 -10.29 -1.85
N ASN A 87 1.76 -10.77 -1.46
CA ASN A 87 2.67 -9.95 -0.68
C ASN A 87 3.02 -8.68 -1.45
N ASP A 88 3.21 -7.62 -0.70
CA ASP A 88 3.66 -6.33 -1.22
C ASP A 88 2.84 -5.82 -2.42
N TYR A 89 1.52 -6.06 -2.39
CA TYR A 89 0.53 -5.47 -3.29
C TYR A 89 -0.51 -4.74 -2.44
N PRO A 90 -0.93 -3.50 -2.73
CA PRO A 90 -1.87 -2.77 -1.87
C PRO A 90 -3.21 -3.51 -1.82
N SER A 91 -3.58 -3.98 -0.64
CA SER A 91 -4.78 -4.78 -0.44
C SER A 91 -5.42 -4.54 0.93
N TYR A 92 -6.55 -5.19 1.15
CA TYR A 92 -7.15 -5.33 2.46
C TYR A 92 -6.65 -6.61 3.13
N CYS A 93 -5.99 -6.46 4.26
CA CYS A 93 -5.44 -7.55 5.06
C CYS A 93 -5.97 -7.50 6.51
N ILE A 94 -5.56 -8.42 7.37
CA ILE A 94 -5.82 -8.34 8.81
C ILE A 94 -4.47 -8.06 9.49
N CYS A 95 -4.37 -6.97 10.25
CA CYS A 95 -3.13 -6.65 10.96
C CYS A 95 -2.93 -7.59 12.15
N LYS A 96 -1.68 -7.71 12.60
CA LYS A 96 -1.30 -8.56 13.74
C LYS A 96 -2.17 -8.34 15.00
N SER A 97 -2.44 -7.08 15.36
CA SER A 97 -3.28 -6.81 16.54
C SER A 97 -4.76 -7.21 16.37
N CYS A 98 -5.23 -7.43 15.15
CA CYS A 98 -6.59 -7.91 14.90
C CYS A 98 -6.66 -9.42 14.71
N ILE A 99 -5.62 -10.06 14.17
CA ILE A 99 -5.62 -11.52 13.99
C ILE A 99 -5.64 -12.26 15.35
N GLU A 100 -5.04 -11.66 16.37
CA GLU A 100 -4.99 -12.19 17.74
C GLU A 100 -6.29 -11.95 18.53
N LYS A 101 -7.31 -11.28 17.95
CA LYS A 101 -8.53 -10.95 18.70
C LYS A 101 -9.43 -12.17 18.89
N PRO A 102 -10.08 -12.30 20.07
CA PRO A 102 -11.13 -13.29 20.25
C PRO A 102 -12.27 -13.01 19.27
N LYS A 103 -12.93 -14.08 18.81
CA LYS A 103 -14.04 -14.01 17.83
C LYS A 103 -13.63 -13.33 16.50
N LEU A 104 -12.38 -13.50 16.05
CA LEU A 104 -11.87 -12.99 14.78
C LEU A 104 -12.84 -13.26 13.61
N PHE A 105 -13.36 -14.48 13.50
CA PHE A 105 -14.28 -14.86 12.43
C PHE A 105 -15.53 -13.96 12.40
N ASN A 106 -16.13 -13.67 13.56
CA ASN A 106 -17.32 -12.80 13.64
C ASN A 106 -16.97 -11.36 13.27
N LEU A 107 -15.82 -10.86 13.69
CA LEU A 107 -15.34 -9.53 13.32
C LEU A 107 -15.10 -9.44 11.81
N TYR A 108 -14.47 -10.45 11.22
CA TYR A 108 -14.24 -10.54 9.79
C TYR A 108 -15.57 -10.56 9.02
N ALA A 109 -16.49 -11.44 9.40
CA ALA A 109 -17.80 -11.58 8.75
C ALA A 109 -18.63 -10.29 8.85
N ASP A 110 -18.59 -9.58 9.98
CA ASP A 110 -19.27 -8.28 10.13
C ASP A 110 -18.67 -7.21 9.21
N LYS A 111 -17.34 -7.09 9.20
CA LYS A 111 -16.64 -6.04 8.44
C LYS A 111 -16.65 -6.29 6.94
N SER A 112 -16.63 -7.55 6.51
CA SER A 112 -16.66 -7.92 5.09
C SER A 112 -18.00 -7.61 4.42
N LYS A 113 -19.12 -7.54 5.17
CA LYS A 113 -20.45 -7.16 4.65
C LYS A 113 -20.43 -5.88 3.81
N LYS A 114 -19.62 -4.89 4.24
CA LYS A 114 -19.45 -3.61 3.54
C LYS A 114 -18.85 -3.74 2.14
N PHE A 115 -18.10 -4.81 1.88
CA PHE A 115 -17.40 -5.05 0.62
C PHE A 115 -18.20 -5.94 -0.35
N ILE A 116 -19.11 -6.76 0.19
CA ILE A 116 -19.96 -7.67 -0.58
C ILE A 116 -21.36 -7.10 -0.87
N GLY A 117 -21.60 -5.83 -0.53
CA GLY A 117 -22.87 -5.15 -0.84
C GLY A 117 -24.07 -5.60 -0.01
N TYR A 118 -23.86 -6.38 1.05
CA TYR A 118 -24.91 -6.72 2.00
C TYR A 118 -25.23 -5.47 2.85
N ARG A 119 -26.37 -4.84 2.58
CA ARG A 119 -26.99 -3.82 3.44
C ARG A 119 -27.94 -4.49 4.42
#